data_AF-A0A852MPP5-F1
#
_entry.id   AF-A0A852MPP5-F1
#
_cell.length_a   1.000
_cell.length_b   1.000
_cell.length_c   1.000
_cell.angle_alpha   90.00
_cell.angle_beta   90.00
_cell.angle_gamma   90.00
#
_symmetry.space_group_name_H-M   'P 1'
#
loop_
_entity.id
_entity.type
_entity.pdbx_description
1 polymer ?
#
loop_
_entity_poly.entity_id
_entity_poly.type
_entity_poly.pdbx_seq_one_letter_code
_entity_poly.pdbx_strand_id
1 'polypeptide(L)'
;AGLNWFFCSLPAATAAVYKQWIPNTNFETASNWEKGRAPCASDMVYFEKDKVVSVFVRSPHALTDMYLPLNGELVLAAGAGFTAFDGSWDPGCDSGGTVRFADAEHREWFDPTLWQDVLASGELRPGGPIFSVDEERVPCHYDDVVFQPETSFRVNIDSSQPGIHLRSVSVMGQELSTPASWAGYLGGPSAPLQFHGNGTLQVTGTGCLDKSGCACGNALDGPRICAALLRASGRQCPEPACQSPLQPLGHCCGVCGATINLDFTPDFDLQKYQDRLVQELLSQPKYAGVQMAISKVHRAQTFLGVLSRSSTPVIQIVLIDDRAGVQAGTAAEQLAADIMENVAQHGEALGISSGRMEVATGSTASGQVGSDSVSRITAGTVMGLLFSLLFLGGIVFIYRKGKLRLPALRLPRAWDRVEEAASPAPAGDKGFDNPVFNVEPPGVDLGEETPKDLQVFYLNPLYDASETET
;
A
#
# COMPACT_ATOMS: atom_id res chain seq x y z
N ALA A 1 55.00 17.97 15.62
CA ALA A 1 54.06 16.85 15.59
C ALA A 1 52.65 17.43 15.47
N GLY A 2 52.12 17.52 14.26
CA GLY A 2 50.76 17.98 13.99
C GLY A 2 49.86 16.77 13.84
N LEU A 3 48.86 16.63 14.71
CA LEU A 3 47.83 15.61 14.57
C LEU A 3 46.73 16.17 13.65
N ASN A 4 46.70 15.68 12.42
CA ASN A 4 45.56 15.82 11.53
C ASN A 4 44.42 14.96 12.07
N TRP A 5 43.32 15.61 12.46
CA TRP A 5 42.05 14.94 12.68
C TRP A 5 41.39 14.70 11.33
N PHE A 6 41.57 13.49 10.78
CA PHE A 6 40.74 13.00 9.71
C PHE A 6 39.32 12.79 10.26
N PHE A 7 38.43 13.74 10.04
CA PHE A 7 37.00 13.49 10.11
C PHE A 7 36.66 12.51 8.98
N CYS A 8 36.43 11.26 9.35
CA CYS A 8 35.84 10.28 8.44
C CYS A 8 34.37 10.65 8.29
N SER A 9 34.05 11.42 7.24
CA SER A 9 32.68 11.66 6.81
C SER A 9 32.13 10.38 6.22
N LEU A 10 31.56 9.52 7.07
CA LEU A 10 30.67 8.46 6.63
C LEU A 10 29.52 9.12 5.85
N PRO A 11 29.15 8.63 4.66
CA PRO A 11 27.94 9.10 3.99
C PRO A 11 26.77 8.90 4.95
N ALA A 12 26.04 10.00 5.21
CA ALA A 12 24.83 9.96 6.01
C ALA A 12 23.85 9.00 5.33
N ALA A 13 23.74 7.79 5.88
CA ALA A 13 22.61 6.93 5.57
C ALA A 13 21.36 7.67 6.00
N THR A 14 20.37 7.75 5.11
CA THR A 14 19.04 8.22 5.47
C THR A 14 18.56 7.40 6.69
N ALA A 15 18.06 8.09 7.71
CA ALA A 15 17.73 7.45 8.99
C ALA A 15 16.72 6.32 8.75
N ALA A 16 17.06 5.10 9.15
CA ALA A 16 16.19 3.97 8.96
C ALA A 16 14.93 4.12 9.82
N VAL A 17 13.78 3.78 9.23
CA VAL A 17 12.49 3.82 9.91
C VAL A 17 12.25 2.45 10.55
N TYR A 18 11.92 2.47 11.84
CA TYR A 18 11.58 1.26 12.59
C TYR A 18 10.06 1.09 12.60
N LYS A 19 9.59 -0.03 12.06
CA LYS A 19 8.18 -0.40 11.97
C LYS A 19 7.88 -1.50 12.96
N GLN A 20 7.15 -1.18 14.01
CA GLN A 20 6.80 -2.13 15.05
C GLN A 20 5.42 -2.73 14.81
N TRP A 21 5.36 -4.06 14.87
CA TRP A 21 4.11 -4.81 14.84
C TRP A 21 3.36 -4.64 16.17
N ILE A 22 2.09 -4.24 16.09
CA ILE A 22 1.26 -3.95 17.29
C ILE A 22 0.64 -5.22 17.88
N PRO A 23 0.00 -6.12 17.09
CA PRO A 23 -0.65 -7.30 17.65
C PRO A 23 0.32 -8.32 18.22
N ASN A 24 -0.06 -9.00 19.31
CA ASN A 24 0.68 -10.15 19.84
C ASN A 24 -0.27 -11.31 20.12
N THR A 25 0.25 -12.51 20.33
CA THR A 25 -0.50 -13.69 20.74
C THR A 25 -0.13 -14.12 22.16
N ASN A 26 0.23 -13.17 23.02
CA ASN A 26 0.59 -13.44 24.41
C ASN A 26 -0.63 -13.92 25.22
N PHE A 27 -0.37 -14.78 26.19
CA PHE A 27 -1.38 -15.37 27.06
C PHE A 27 -2.04 -14.33 27.97
N GLU A 28 -1.28 -13.37 28.49
CA GLU A 28 -1.79 -12.36 29.43
C GLU A 28 -2.50 -11.17 28.74
N THR A 29 -2.51 -11.11 27.40
CA THR A 29 -3.16 -10.03 26.65
C THR A 29 -4.66 -10.28 26.58
N ALA A 30 -5.45 -9.43 27.24
CA ALA A 30 -6.91 -9.53 27.33
C ALA A 30 -7.63 -9.65 25.97
N SER A 31 -7.17 -8.91 24.95
CA SER A 31 -7.76 -8.92 23.60
C SER A 31 -7.49 -10.20 22.81
N ASN A 32 -6.60 -11.08 23.28
CA ASN A 32 -6.37 -12.41 22.69
C ASN A 32 -7.37 -13.46 23.18
N TRP A 33 -8.36 -13.07 23.99
CA TRP A 33 -9.37 -13.96 24.53
C TRP A 33 -10.76 -13.44 24.21
N GLU A 34 -11.68 -14.31 23.84
CA GLU A 34 -13.05 -13.91 23.45
C GLU A 34 -13.82 -13.19 24.57
N LYS A 35 -13.47 -13.46 25.84
CA LYS A 35 -14.06 -12.80 27.01
C LYS A 35 -13.41 -11.45 27.35
N GLY A 36 -12.42 -10.99 26.59
CA GLY A 36 -11.74 -9.72 26.85
C GLY A 36 -10.96 -9.68 28.16
N ARG A 37 -10.52 -10.83 28.66
CA ARG A 37 -9.66 -10.97 29.84
C ARG A 37 -8.77 -12.20 29.73
N ALA A 38 -7.59 -12.15 30.35
CA ALA A 38 -6.77 -13.34 30.51
C ALA A 38 -7.49 -14.40 31.39
N PRO A 39 -7.22 -15.69 31.20
CA PRO A 39 -7.74 -16.77 32.05
C PRO A 39 -7.31 -16.59 33.51
N CYS A 40 -8.17 -16.98 34.44
CA CYS A 40 -7.90 -17.01 35.88
C CYS A 40 -7.98 -18.45 36.42
N ALA A 41 -7.71 -18.65 37.72
CA ALA A 41 -7.44 -19.97 38.29
C ALA A 41 -8.53 -21.04 38.06
N SER A 42 -9.80 -20.65 38.18
CA SER A 42 -10.96 -21.54 38.01
C SER A 42 -11.43 -21.69 36.56
N ASP A 43 -10.71 -21.10 35.59
CA ASP A 43 -11.08 -21.19 34.18
C ASP A 43 -10.57 -22.48 33.52
N MET A 44 -11.32 -22.88 32.49
CA MET A 44 -10.93 -23.88 31.50
C MET A 44 -10.46 -23.16 30.25
N VAL A 45 -9.17 -23.27 29.94
CA VAL A 45 -8.57 -22.65 28.75
C VAL A 45 -8.81 -23.53 27.54
N TYR A 46 -9.25 -22.91 26.45
CA TYR A 46 -9.56 -23.64 25.23
C TYR A 46 -8.92 -22.97 24.01
N PHE A 47 -7.95 -23.65 23.42
CA PHE A 47 -7.47 -23.36 22.08
C PHE A 47 -8.21 -24.24 21.08
N GLU A 48 -8.73 -23.65 20.00
CA GLU A 48 -9.39 -24.42 18.95
C GLU A 48 -8.41 -25.40 18.29
N LYS A 49 -8.82 -26.66 18.18
CA LYS A 49 -7.98 -27.80 17.77
C LYS A 49 -7.20 -27.55 16.48
N ASP A 50 -7.88 -26.96 15.50
CA ASP A 50 -7.37 -26.78 14.14
C ASP A 50 -6.70 -25.41 13.91
N LYS A 51 -6.61 -24.57 14.95
CA LYS A 51 -5.93 -23.27 14.87
C LYS A 51 -4.43 -23.44 15.05
N VAL A 52 -3.67 -22.65 14.30
CA VAL A 52 -2.21 -22.62 14.38
C VAL A 52 -1.79 -21.40 15.18
N VAL A 53 -1.06 -21.59 16.29
CA VAL A 53 -0.69 -20.44 17.12
C VAL A 53 0.60 -20.68 17.92
N SER A 54 1.42 -19.62 18.01
CA SER A 54 2.50 -19.50 18.98
C SER A 54 2.06 -18.54 20.09
N VAL A 55 2.09 -18.98 21.34
CA VAL A 55 1.62 -18.20 22.51
C VAL A 55 2.76 -17.97 23.48
N PHE A 56 3.11 -16.71 23.72
CA PHE A 56 4.10 -16.34 24.72
C PHE A 56 3.43 -16.21 26.08
N VAL A 57 4.02 -16.83 27.10
CA VAL A 57 3.54 -16.85 28.47
C VAL A 57 4.59 -16.18 29.34
N ARG A 58 4.24 -15.06 29.96
CA ARG A 58 5.18 -14.24 30.73
C ARG A 58 5.23 -14.65 32.20
N SER A 59 4.13 -15.13 32.75
CA SER A 59 3.95 -15.33 34.19
C SER A 59 3.41 -16.73 34.53
N PRO A 60 3.53 -17.20 35.78
CA PRO A 60 2.88 -18.42 36.22
C PRO A 60 1.34 -18.29 36.20
N HIS A 61 0.65 -19.34 35.77
CA HIS A 61 -0.81 -19.44 35.80
C HIS A 61 -1.25 -20.75 36.44
N ALA A 62 -2.15 -20.67 37.42
CA ALA A 62 -2.91 -21.83 37.86
C ALA A 62 -4.15 -21.96 36.98
N LEU A 63 -4.54 -23.17 36.56
CA LEU A 63 -5.71 -23.40 35.71
C LEU A 63 -6.42 -24.70 36.09
N THR A 64 -7.72 -24.78 35.81
CA THR A 64 -8.49 -26.01 36.02
C THR A 64 -8.22 -27.02 34.91
N ASP A 65 -8.32 -26.58 33.65
CA ASP A 65 -8.08 -27.40 32.47
C ASP A 65 -7.49 -26.54 31.34
N MET A 66 -6.69 -27.14 30.46
CA MET A 66 -6.20 -26.50 29.24
C MET A 66 -6.25 -27.46 28.06
N TYR A 67 -7.00 -27.09 27.02
CA TYR A 67 -7.04 -27.79 25.74
C TYR A 67 -6.12 -27.11 24.74
N LEU A 68 -5.08 -27.80 24.29
CA LEU A 68 -4.06 -27.28 23.37
C LEU A 68 -4.45 -27.48 21.90
N PRO A 69 -3.98 -26.60 20.99
CA PRO A 69 -4.14 -26.82 19.56
C PRO A 69 -3.28 -28.00 19.09
N LEU A 70 -3.64 -28.63 17.97
CA LEU A 70 -2.81 -29.69 17.38
C LEU A 70 -1.48 -29.15 16.85
N ASN A 71 -1.49 -27.93 16.33
CA ASN A 71 -0.33 -27.27 15.74
C ASN A 71 -0.09 -25.95 16.46
N GLY A 72 0.74 -25.96 17.50
CA GLY A 72 1.06 -24.74 18.21
C GLY A 72 2.19 -24.92 19.20
N GLU A 73 2.56 -23.82 19.84
CA GLU A 73 3.58 -23.79 20.88
C GLU A 73 3.18 -22.82 22.00
N LEU A 74 3.64 -23.12 23.22
CA LEU A 74 3.64 -22.18 24.33
C LEU A 74 5.09 -21.86 24.69
N VAL A 75 5.50 -20.62 24.44
CA VAL A 75 6.84 -20.12 24.75
C VAL A 75 6.81 -19.56 26.17
N LEU A 76 7.47 -20.26 27.09
CA LEU A 76 7.50 -19.87 28.50
C LEU A 76 8.68 -18.94 28.77
N ALA A 77 8.40 -17.73 29.25
CA ALA A 77 9.41 -16.83 29.79
C ALA A 77 10.09 -17.43 31.04
N ALA A 78 11.21 -16.84 31.44
CA ALA A 78 11.87 -17.22 32.69
C ALA A 78 10.91 -17.01 33.88
N GLY A 79 10.58 -18.11 34.58
CA GLY A 79 9.63 -18.09 35.70
C GLY A 79 8.17 -18.25 35.30
N ALA A 80 7.84 -18.34 34.01
CA ALA A 80 6.50 -18.69 33.56
C ALA A 80 6.25 -20.21 33.69
N GLY A 81 4.98 -20.59 33.79
CA GLY A 81 4.59 -21.99 33.88
C GLY A 81 3.11 -22.16 34.18
N PHE A 82 2.64 -23.40 34.09
CA PHE A 82 1.27 -23.75 34.40
C PHE A 82 1.22 -24.72 35.59
N THR A 83 0.31 -24.48 36.51
CA THR A 83 0.03 -25.37 37.64
C THR A 83 -1.44 -25.76 37.67
N ALA A 84 -1.74 -26.93 38.21
CA ALA A 84 -3.14 -27.31 38.47
C ALA A 84 -3.73 -26.39 39.54
N PHE A 85 -4.95 -25.92 39.31
CA PHE A 85 -5.72 -25.21 40.33
C PHE A 85 -6.08 -26.16 41.47
N ASP A 86 -5.80 -25.75 42.70
CA ASP A 86 -5.96 -26.56 43.92
C ASP A 86 -7.33 -26.39 44.59
N GLY A 87 -8.23 -25.60 43.99
CA GLY A 87 -9.55 -25.28 44.53
C GLY A 87 -9.53 -24.20 45.62
N SER A 88 -8.38 -23.54 45.86
CA SER A 88 -8.30 -22.39 46.76
C SER A 88 -9.10 -21.21 46.23
N TRP A 89 -9.62 -20.38 47.14
CA TRP A 89 -10.38 -19.20 46.72
C TRP A 89 -9.44 -18.15 46.13
N ASP A 90 -9.70 -17.76 44.88
CA ASP A 90 -8.96 -16.72 44.15
C ASP A 90 -9.83 -15.45 44.02
N PRO A 91 -9.52 -14.36 44.77
CA PRO A 91 -10.25 -13.10 44.70
C PRO A 91 -10.05 -12.46 43.32
N GLY A 92 -11.08 -12.58 42.46
CA GLY A 92 -11.04 -12.15 41.06
C GLY A 92 -11.46 -13.24 40.07
N CYS A 93 -11.67 -14.47 40.55
CA CYS A 93 -12.05 -15.63 39.75
C CYS A 93 -13.30 -16.34 40.33
N ASP A 94 -14.33 -15.56 40.65
CA ASP A 94 -15.50 -15.97 41.46
C ASP A 94 -16.43 -17.00 40.78
N SER A 95 -16.45 -17.01 39.45
CA SER A 95 -17.15 -18.03 38.66
C SER A 95 -16.31 -18.39 37.45
N GLY A 96 -15.51 -19.44 37.57
CA GLY A 96 -14.74 -20.00 36.47
C GLY A 96 -15.62 -20.37 35.29
N GLY A 97 -15.05 -20.34 34.09
CA GLY A 97 -15.72 -20.86 32.91
C GLY A 97 -14.75 -21.15 31.78
N THR A 98 -15.29 -21.60 30.64
CA THR A 98 -14.47 -21.79 29.45
C THR A 98 -14.05 -20.44 28.88
N VAL A 99 -12.75 -20.24 28.68
CA VAL A 99 -12.17 -19.05 28.04
C VAL A 99 -11.46 -19.50 26.76
N ARG A 100 -11.92 -18.99 25.62
CA ARG A 100 -11.41 -19.38 24.30
C ARG A 100 -10.40 -18.36 23.78
N PHE A 101 -9.30 -18.86 23.24
CA PHE A 101 -8.31 -18.01 22.59
C PHE A 101 -8.88 -17.50 21.26
N ALA A 102 -8.78 -16.19 21.05
CA ALA A 102 -9.33 -15.53 19.87
C ALA A 102 -8.54 -15.88 18.61
N ASP A 103 -9.23 -15.84 17.46
CA ASP A 103 -8.60 -16.11 16.17
C ASP A 103 -7.57 -15.04 15.79
N ALA A 104 -6.34 -15.47 15.51
CA ALA A 104 -5.23 -14.60 15.15
C ALA A 104 -4.88 -14.64 13.65
N GLU A 105 -5.59 -15.43 12.83
CA GLU A 105 -5.31 -15.59 11.39
C GLU A 105 -5.53 -14.30 10.57
N HIS A 106 -6.43 -13.42 11.02
CA HIS A 106 -6.87 -12.25 10.24
C HIS A 106 -5.94 -11.03 10.31
N ARG A 107 -4.75 -11.18 10.91
CA ARG A 107 -3.81 -10.08 11.14
C ARG A 107 -2.87 -9.95 9.95
N GLU A 108 -3.18 -9.03 9.05
CA GLU A 108 -2.51 -8.90 7.77
C GLU A 108 -1.29 -7.97 7.84
N TRP A 109 -0.17 -8.40 7.25
CA TRP A 109 1.05 -7.59 7.12
C TRP A 109 0.79 -6.25 6.45
N PHE A 110 -0.10 -6.23 5.46
CA PHE A 110 -0.42 -5.03 4.69
C PHE A 110 -1.57 -4.21 5.29
N ASP A 111 -1.97 -4.45 6.54
CA ASP A 111 -2.92 -3.58 7.24
C ASP A 111 -2.18 -2.41 7.93
N PRO A 112 -2.36 -1.15 7.48
CA PRO A 112 -1.68 0.01 8.07
C PRO A 112 -2.04 0.30 9.52
N THR A 113 -3.08 -0.33 10.06
CA THR A 113 -3.53 -0.14 11.45
C THR A 113 -2.84 -1.06 12.44
N LEU A 114 -2.10 -2.07 11.94
CA LEU A 114 -1.38 -3.06 12.75
C LEU A 114 0.11 -2.73 12.92
N TRP A 115 0.55 -1.59 12.36
CA TRP A 115 1.91 -1.09 12.43
C TRP A 115 1.96 0.28 13.10
N GLN A 116 3.07 0.53 13.78
CA GLN A 116 3.39 1.84 14.35
C GLN A 116 4.86 2.17 14.13
N ASP A 117 5.16 3.45 13.99
CA ASP A 117 6.53 3.94 13.91
C ASP A 117 7.14 4.03 15.33
N VAL A 118 8.34 3.49 15.49
CA VAL A 118 9.11 3.59 16.73
C VAL A 118 10.48 4.21 16.46
N LEU A 119 11.11 4.71 17.51
CA LEU A 119 12.52 5.10 17.49
C LEU A 119 13.39 3.84 17.55
N ALA A 120 14.68 3.97 17.21
CA ALA A 120 15.65 2.89 17.38
C ALA A 120 15.74 2.37 18.83
N SER A 121 15.34 3.18 19.82
CA SER A 121 15.22 2.78 21.23
C SER A 121 14.01 1.88 21.53
N GLY A 122 13.09 1.70 20.59
CA GLY A 122 11.81 1.01 20.77
C GLY A 122 10.69 1.91 21.33
N GLU A 123 10.99 3.17 21.64
CA GLU A 123 9.98 4.13 22.10
C GLU A 123 9.06 4.56 20.95
N LEU A 124 7.79 4.78 21.25
CA LEU A 124 6.83 5.34 20.29
C LEU A 124 7.36 6.65 19.72
N ARG A 125 7.38 6.77 18.39
CA ARG A 125 7.74 8.02 17.75
C ARG A 125 6.69 9.07 18.16
N PRO A 126 7.09 10.22 18.75
CA PRO A 126 6.13 11.23 19.14
C PRO A 126 5.33 11.70 17.92
N GLY A 127 4.02 11.93 18.13
CA GLY A 127 3.20 12.56 17.11
C GLY A 127 3.80 13.91 16.72
N GLY A 128 4.09 14.06 15.43
CA GLY A 128 4.66 15.28 14.88
C GLY A 128 3.81 15.83 13.76
N PRO A 129 4.21 16.96 13.17
CA PRO A 129 3.53 17.49 11.99
C PRO A 129 3.88 16.70 10.72
N ILE A 130 4.66 15.61 10.84
CA ILE A 130 4.98 14.69 9.76
C ILE A 130 4.13 13.43 9.87
N PHE A 131 3.53 13.02 8.76
CA PHE A 131 2.83 11.74 8.63
C PHE A 131 3.33 10.96 7.41
N SER A 132 2.90 9.70 7.30
CA SER A 132 3.16 8.80 6.16
C SER A 132 1.86 8.53 5.41
N VAL A 133 1.94 8.48 4.08
CA VAL A 133 0.81 7.98 3.25
C VAL A 133 0.56 6.50 3.55
N ASP A 134 -0.60 5.97 3.14
CA ASP A 134 -1.05 4.64 3.61
C ASP A 134 -0.12 3.50 3.20
N GLU A 135 0.45 3.55 1.99
CA GLU A 135 1.45 2.59 1.52
C GLU A 135 2.78 2.64 2.29
N GLU A 136 3.06 3.76 2.96
CA GLU A 136 4.27 3.99 3.77
C GLU A 136 4.02 3.77 5.28
N ARG A 137 2.77 3.49 5.68
CA ARG A 137 2.43 3.16 7.06
C ARG A 137 2.74 1.71 7.40
N VAL A 138 2.70 0.81 6.40
CA VAL A 138 3.21 -0.56 6.48
C VAL A 138 4.72 -0.59 6.16
N PRO A 139 5.47 -1.67 6.47
CA PRO A 139 6.91 -1.71 6.22
C PRO A 139 7.31 -1.53 4.76
N CYS A 140 8.30 -0.66 4.53
CA CYS A 140 8.94 -0.42 3.23
C CYS A 140 10.21 -1.28 3.04
N HIS A 141 10.74 -1.31 1.82
CA HIS A 141 11.91 -2.10 1.42
C HIS A 141 13.17 -1.92 2.28
N TYR A 142 13.36 -0.74 2.84
CA TYR A 142 14.56 -0.36 3.57
C TYR A 142 14.31 -0.17 5.08
N ASP A 143 13.14 -0.58 5.55
CA ASP A 143 12.74 -0.43 6.95
C ASP A 143 13.26 -1.59 7.81
N ASP A 144 13.43 -1.28 9.09
CA ASP A 144 13.71 -2.26 10.14
C ASP A 144 12.39 -2.66 10.79
N VAL A 145 12.01 -3.93 10.66
CA VAL A 145 10.78 -4.45 11.26
C VAL A 145 11.04 -4.97 12.65
N VAL A 146 10.18 -4.60 13.60
CA VAL A 146 10.32 -5.00 15.01
C VAL A 146 9.06 -5.74 15.46
N PHE A 147 9.23 -7.01 15.81
CA PHE A 147 8.29 -7.71 16.67
C PHE A 147 8.78 -7.53 18.12
N GLN A 148 7.89 -7.07 19.00
CA GLN A 148 8.28 -6.71 20.36
C GLN A 148 9.00 -7.87 21.07
N PRO A 149 10.08 -7.59 21.82
CA PRO A 149 10.73 -8.61 22.65
C PRO A 149 9.73 -9.23 23.63
N GLU A 150 9.93 -10.50 23.98
CA GLU A 150 9.06 -11.21 24.93
C GLU A 150 7.58 -11.19 24.52
N THR A 151 7.33 -11.32 23.22
CA THR A 151 6.00 -11.50 22.66
C THR A 151 6.03 -12.55 21.55
N SER A 152 4.94 -13.30 21.40
CA SER A 152 4.67 -14.08 20.19
C SER A 152 3.66 -13.35 19.33
N PHE A 153 3.53 -13.75 18.07
CA PHE A 153 2.61 -13.13 17.14
C PHE A 153 2.16 -14.15 16.09
N ARG A 154 1.15 -13.77 15.32
CA ARG A 154 0.73 -14.45 14.11
C ARG A 154 0.38 -13.40 13.06
N VAL A 155 1.03 -13.47 11.91
CA VAL A 155 0.92 -12.48 10.83
C VAL A 155 0.74 -13.18 9.49
N ASN A 156 -0.24 -12.71 8.71
CA ASN A 156 -0.46 -13.11 7.32
C ASN A 156 0.42 -12.22 6.42
N ILE A 157 1.39 -12.82 5.73
CA ILE A 157 2.33 -12.19 4.81
C ILE A 157 1.95 -12.37 3.34
N ASP A 158 0.66 -12.60 3.04
CA ASP A 158 0.17 -12.65 1.66
C ASP A 158 0.55 -11.38 0.89
N SER A 159 1.17 -11.55 -0.27
CA SER A 159 1.64 -10.44 -1.11
C SER A 159 1.28 -10.67 -2.58
N SER A 160 1.12 -9.58 -3.30
CA SER A 160 1.04 -9.54 -4.76
C SER A 160 2.43 -9.65 -5.42
N GLN A 161 3.50 -9.63 -4.63
CA GLN A 161 4.88 -9.68 -5.07
C GLN A 161 5.53 -11.03 -4.71
N PRO A 162 6.59 -11.46 -5.43
CA PRO A 162 7.31 -12.70 -5.10
C PRO A 162 7.96 -12.68 -3.70
N GLY A 163 8.30 -11.49 -3.20
CA GLY A 163 8.89 -11.32 -1.88
C GLY A 163 8.78 -9.90 -1.36
N ILE A 164 8.55 -9.78 -0.06
CA ILE A 164 8.53 -8.55 0.72
C ILE A 164 9.96 -8.29 1.18
N HIS A 165 10.61 -7.28 0.61
CA HIS A 165 11.99 -6.93 0.94
C HIS A 165 12.03 -6.03 2.16
N LEU A 166 13.03 -6.22 3.02
CA LEU A 166 13.22 -5.46 4.26
C LEU A 166 14.72 -5.27 4.52
N ARG A 167 15.08 -4.25 5.30
CA ARG A 167 16.45 -4.09 5.77
C ARG A 167 16.79 -5.11 6.85
N SER A 168 15.94 -5.24 7.86
CA SER A 168 16.10 -6.21 8.94
C SER A 168 14.76 -6.62 9.55
N VAL A 169 14.75 -7.74 10.26
CA VAL A 169 13.61 -8.17 11.09
C VAL A 169 14.11 -8.52 12.47
N SER A 170 13.55 -7.89 13.50
CA SER A 170 13.84 -8.19 14.89
C SER A 170 12.75 -9.07 15.49
N VAL A 171 13.14 -10.24 16.00
CA VAL A 171 12.24 -11.19 16.67
C VAL A 171 12.89 -11.62 17.98
N MET A 172 12.11 -11.67 19.07
CA MET A 172 12.62 -12.04 20.41
C MET A 172 13.83 -11.20 20.87
N GLY A 173 13.85 -9.91 20.49
CA GLY A 173 14.95 -9.00 20.81
C GLY A 173 16.24 -9.23 20.01
N GLN A 174 16.25 -10.14 19.04
CA GLN A 174 17.37 -10.37 18.14
C GLN A 174 17.10 -9.76 16.77
N GLU A 175 17.96 -8.83 16.34
CA GLU A 175 17.91 -8.27 14.99
C GLU A 175 18.54 -9.25 13.97
N LEU A 176 17.75 -9.63 12.97
CA LEU A 176 18.16 -10.49 11.87
C LEU A 176 18.30 -9.61 10.61
N SER A 177 19.53 -9.19 10.32
CA SER A 177 19.85 -8.27 9.23
C SER A 177 20.59 -8.92 8.05
N THR A 178 20.82 -10.24 8.08
CA THR A 178 21.42 -10.97 6.96
C THR A 178 20.48 -12.04 6.39
N PRO A 179 20.56 -12.35 5.09
CA PRO A 179 19.77 -13.45 4.51
C PRO A 179 19.99 -14.79 5.23
N ALA A 180 21.22 -15.07 5.66
CA ALA A 180 21.57 -16.32 6.32
C ALA A 180 20.96 -16.43 7.73
N SER A 181 21.04 -15.38 8.54
CA SER A 181 20.42 -15.36 9.87
C SER A 181 18.90 -15.44 9.78
N TRP A 182 18.30 -14.74 8.81
CA TRP A 182 16.86 -14.78 8.56
C TRP A 182 16.39 -16.15 8.09
N ALA A 183 17.09 -16.78 7.15
CA ALA A 183 16.80 -18.14 6.71
C ALA A 183 16.95 -19.16 7.86
N GLY A 184 17.94 -18.97 8.73
CA GLY A 184 18.10 -19.78 9.94
C GLY A 184 16.89 -19.70 10.87
N TYR A 185 16.33 -18.50 11.06
CA TYR A 185 15.11 -18.30 11.83
C TYR A 185 13.89 -18.97 11.16
N LEU A 186 13.70 -18.75 9.86
CA LEU A 186 12.59 -19.34 9.09
C LEU A 186 12.63 -20.88 9.05
N GLY A 187 13.81 -21.48 9.17
CA GLY A 187 13.97 -22.93 9.30
C GLY A 187 13.62 -23.49 10.69
N GLY A 188 13.38 -22.62 11.67
CA GLY A 188 12.99 -23.00 13.03
C GLY A 188 11.51 -23.37 13.17
N PRO A 189 11.13 -24.08 14.25
CA PRO A 189 9.76 -24.57 14.45
C PRO A 189 8.74 -23.44 14.72
N SER A 190 9.16 -22.32 15.31
CA SER A 190 8.27 -21.20 15.64
C SER A 190 7.88 -20.37 14.42
N ALA A 191 8.74 -20.29 13.39
CA ALA A 191 8.49 -19.48 12.21
C ALA A 191 7.17 -19.81 11.48
N PRO A 192 6.83 -21.07 11.15
CA PRO A 192 5.55 -21.39 10.50
C PRO A 192 4.32 -21.18 11.41
N LEU A 193 4.52 -21.09 12.73
CA LEU A 193 3.44 -20.77 13.68
C LEU A 193 3.16 -19.26 13.73
N GLN A 194 4.15 -18.45 13.37
CA GLN A 194 4.10 -16.99 13.45
C GLN A 194 3.87 -16.31 12.10
N PHE A 195 4.46 -16.84 11.02
CA PHE A 195 4.33 -16.31 9.66
C PHE A 195 3.56 -17.32 8.80
N HIS A 196 2.56 -16.85 8.07
CA HIS A 196 1.78 -17.66 7.14
C HIS A 196 1.32 -16.82 5.94
N GLY A 197 0.83 -17.49 4.89
CA GLY A 197 0.42 -16.84 3.64
C GLY A 197 1.30 -17.25 2.47
N ASN A 198 1.06 -16.64 1.31
CA ASN A 198 1.72 -16.97 0.05
C ASN A 198 2.99 -16.16 -0.25
N GLY A 199 3.25 -15.09 0.52
CA GLY A 199 4.42 -14.24 0.35
C GLY A 199 5.66 -14.79 1.04
N THR A 200 6.82 -14.17 0.76
CA THR A 200 8.09 -14.48 1.42
C THR A 200 8.74 -13.21 1.93
N LEU A 201 9.21 -13.20 3.18
CA LEU A 201 9.99 -12.09 3.71
C LEU A 201 11.46 -12.26 3.32
N GLN A 202 12.10 -11.20 2.82
CA GLN A 202 13.49 -11.21 2.38
C GLN A 202 14.27 -10.07 3.04
N VAL A 203 15.33 -10.42 3.75
CA VAL A 203 16.18 -9.48 4.47
C VAL A 203 17.44 -9.19 3.67
N THR A 204 17.74 -7.92 3.41
CA THR A 204 18.91 -7.50 2.63
C THR A 204 20.07 -6.96 3.48
N GLY A 205 19.77 -6.40 4.67
CA GLY A 205 20.76 -5.70 5.51
C GLY A 205 21.18 -4.33 4.98
N THR A 206 20.64 -3.89 3.84
CA THR A 206 21.04 -2.64 3.19
C THR A 206 19.98 -1.56 3.39
N GLY A 207 20.40 -0.38 3.85
CA GLY A 207 19.56 0.81 3.94
C GLY A 207 19.53 1.59 2.62
N CYS A 208 18.68 2.62 2.55
CA CYS A 208 18.63 3.52 1.41
C CYS A 208 19.88 4.41 1.34
N LEU A 209 20.68 4.23 0.29
CA LEU A 209 21.92 4.97 0.05
C LEU A 209 21.72 6.23 -0.81
N ASP A 210 20.54 6.39 -1.41
CA ASP A 210 20.21 7.55 -2.24
C ASP A 210 19.76 8.72 -1.36
N LYS A 211 20.47 9.85 -1.43
CA LYS A 211 20.16 11.06 -0.65
C LYS A 211 18.82 11.67 -1.01
N SER A 212 18.35 11.47 -2.25
CA SER A 212 17.03 11.91 -2.66
C SER A 212 15.91 10.98 -2.16
N GLY A 213 16.25 9.97 -1.35
CA GLY A 213 15.34 8.99 -0.78
C GLY A 213 15.12 7.78 -1.70
N CYS A 214 14.43 6.78 -1.16
CA CYS A 214 14.04 5.58 -1.89
C CYS A 214 12.52 5.45 -1.85
N ALA A 215 11.94 4.88 -2.92
CA ALA A 215 10.52 4.56 -2.92
C ALA A 215 10.24 3.39 -1.97
N CYS A 216 9.08 3.40 -1.34
CA CYS A 216 8.71 2.43 -0.31
C CYS A 216 8.70 0.97 -0.82
N GLY A 217 8.26 0.74 -2.06
CA GLY A 217 8.20 -0.59 -2.68
C GLY A 217 6.84 -1.29 -2.62
N ASN A 218 5.84 -0.66 -1.99
CA ASN A 218 4.54 -1.26 -1.74
C ASN A 218 3.48 -1.01 -2.83
N ALA A 219 3.83 -0.35 -3.93
CA ALA A 219 2.86 0.05 -4.97
C ALA A 219 2.07 -1.12 -5.59
N LEU A 220 2.66 -2.33 -5.69
CA LEU A 220 1.95 -3.52 -6.18
C LEU A 220 0.99 -4.13 -5.14
N ASP A 221 1.22 -3.87 -3.86
CA ASP A 221 0.35 -4.27 -2.75
C ASP A 221 -0.65 -3.16 -2.36
N GLY A 222 -0.61 -1.99 -3.00
CA GLY A 222 -1.52 -0.86 -2.76
C GLY A 222 -3.01 -1.25 -2.66
N PRO A 223 -3.59 -2.02 -3.61
CA PRO A 223 -4.98 -2.47 -3.51
C PRO A 223 -5.27 -3.32 -2.26
N ARG A 224 -4.32 -4.14 -1.83
CA ARG A 224 -4.44 -4.95 -0.60
C ARG A 224 -4.36 -4.07 0.63
N ILE A 225 -3.43 -3.12 0.64
CA ILE A 225 -3.25 -2.15 1.72
C ILE A 225 -4.54 -1.36 1.95
N CYS A 226 -5.14 -0.86 0.87
CA CYS A 226 -6.39 -0.11 0.95
C CYS A 226 -7.58 -0.99 1.33
N ALA A 227 -7.65 -2.23 0.84
CA ALA A 227 -8.70 -3.17 1.23
C ALA A 227 -8.64 -3.51 2.73
N ALA A 228 -7.44 -3.67 3.28
CA ALA A 228 -7.22 -3.92 4.70
C ALA A 228 -7.60 -2.70 5.55
N LEU A 229 -7.08 -1.51 5.19
CA LEU A 229 -7.37 -0.25 5.89
C LEU A 229 -8.87 0.06 5.94
N LEU A 230 -9.59 -0.18 4.84
CA LEU A 230 -11.01 0.14 4.72
C LEU A 230 -11.94 -0.97 5.21
N ARG A 231 -11.41 -2.09 5.72
CA ARG A 231 -12.21 -3.24 6.18
C ARG A 231 -13.26 -2.84 7.22
N ALA A 232 -12.87 -2.03 8.20
CA ALA A 232 -13.78 -1.53 9.25
C ALA A 232 -14.84 -0.56 8.71
N SER A 233 -14.55 0.13 7.59
CA SER A 233 -15.44 1.12 6.95
C SER A 233 -16.25 0.53 5.80
N GLY A 234 -16.48 -0.79 5.77
CA GLY A 234 -17.24 -1.44 4.71
C GLY A 234 -16.57 -1.37 3.33
N ARG A 235 -15.24 -1.25 3.27
CA ARG A 235 -14.42 -1.10 2.06
C ARG A 235 -14.68 0.17 1.26
N GLN A 236 -15.25 1.19 1.91
CA GLN A 236 -15.51 2.47 1.27
C GLN A 236 -14.73 3.59 1.96
N CYS A 237 -14.16 4.48 1.16
CA CYS A 237 -13.54 5.69 1.67
C CYS A 237 -14.58 6.60 2.32
N PRO A 238 -14.23 7.26 3.44
CA PRO A 238 -15.08 8.28 4.02
C PRO A 238 -15.30 9.43 3.02
N GLU A 239 -16.45 10.08 3.11
CA GLU A 239 -16.75 11.22 2.25
C GLU A 239 -15.78 12.38 2.56
N PRO A 240 -15.05 12.91 1.56
CA PRO A 240 -14.11 14.00 1.76
C PRO A 240 -14.86 15.31 2.04
N ALA A 241 -14.25 16.18 2.85
CA ALA A 241 -14.84 17.47 3.23
C ALA A 241 -14.83 18.55 2.11
N CYS A 242 -14.20 18.25 0.97
CA CYS A 242 -13.96 19.17 -0.15
C CYS A 242 -14.59 18.64 -1.45
N GLN A 243 -14.82 19.53 -2.43
CA GLN A 243 -15.53 19.17 -3.66
C GLN A 243 -14.71 18.32 -4.61
N SER A 244 -13.42 18.65 -4.77
CA SER A 244 -12.49 17.90 -5.62
C SER A 244 -11.32 17.43 -4.77
N PRO A 245 -11.47 16.30 -4.05
CA PRO A 245 -10.36 15.72 -3.29
C PRO A 245 -9.21 15.33 -4.22
N LEU A 246 -7.99 15.41 -3.70
CA LEU A 246 -6.78 14.91 -4.39
C LEU A 246 -6.55 13.45 -4.02
N GLN A 247 -5.95 12.68 -4.92
CA GLN A 247 -5.50 11.31 -4.63
C GLN A 247 -3.96 11.25 -4.70
N PRO A 248 -3.25 11.54 -3.60
CA PRO A 248 -1.80 11.40 -3.56
C PRO A 248 -1.37 9.97 -3.86
N LEU A 249 -0.20 9.80 -4.50
CA LEU A 249 0.38 8.47 -4.70
C LEU A 249 0.65 7.83 -3.33
N GLY A 250 0.23 6.59 -3.18
CA GLY A 250 0.37 5.83 -1.94
C GLY A 250 -0.68 6.09 -0.86
N HIS A 251 -1.67 6.95 -1.11
CA HIS A 251 -2.79 7.16 -0.18
C HIS A 251 -4.06 6.51 -0.71
N CYS A 252 -4.86 5.90 0.17
CA CYS A 252 -6.00 5.06 -0.22
C CYS A 252 -7.26 5.86 -0.56
N CYS A 253 -7.50 6.97 0.15
CA CYS A 253 -8.68 7.80 -0.04
C CYS A 253 -8.34 9.19 -0.55
N GLY A 254 -9.36 9.90 -1.03
CA GLY A 254 -9.20 11.29 -1.43
C GLY A 254 -8.92 12.18 -0.22
N VAL A 255 -7.97 13.10 -0.34
CA VAL A 255 -7.60 14.07 0.70
C VAL A 255 -8.00 15.49 0.31
N CYS A 256 -8.31 16.29 1.34
CA CYS A 256 -8.54 17.72 1.20
C CYS A 256 -7.31 18.48 1.67
N GLY A 257 -6.69 19.23 0.76
CA GLY A 257 -5.42 19.91 1.00
C GLY A 257 -4.68 20.18 -0.30
N ALA A 258 -3.36 20.00 -0.28
CA ALA A 258 -2.51 20.26 -1.44
C ALA A 258 -1.47 19.16 -1.64
N THR A 259 -1.07 18.95 -2.89
CA THR A 259 0.07 18.10 -3.25
C THR A 259 1.09 18.89 -4.07
N ILE A 260 2.37 18.65 -3.81
CA ILE A 260 3.48 19.22 -4.59
C ILE A 260 4.31 18.06 -5.11
N ASN A 261 4.59 18.07 -6.41
CA ASN A 261 5.53 17.16 -7.05
C ASN A 261 6.77 17.94 -7.48
N LEU A 262 7.94 17.54 -6.98
CA LEU A 262 9.21 18.16 -7.30
C LEU A 262 10.04 17.26 -8.21
N ASP A 263 10.52 17.83 -9.30
CA ASP A 263 11.62 17.28 -10.07
C ASP A 263 12.94 17.71 -9.41
N PHE A 264 13.88 16.79 -9.29
CA PHE A 264 15.11 16.98 -8.53
C PHE A 264 16.35 16.60 -9.33
N THR A 265 17.50 17.17 -8.95
CA THR A 265 18.82 16.84 -9.48
C THR A 265 19.50 15.83 -8.55
N PRO A 266 20.61 15.19 -8.97
CA PRO A 266 21.37 14.28 -8.11
C PRO A 266 21.91 14.90 -6.82
N ASP A 267 21.95 16.23 -6.71
CA ASP A 267 22.42 16.95 -5.52
C ASP A 267 21.33 17.13 -4.45
N PHE A 268 20.07 16.79 -4.77
CA PHE A 268 18.95 16.89 -3.83
C PHE A 268 19.11 15.93 -2.65
N ASP A 269 18.84 16.44 -1.45
CA ASP A 269 18.87 15.70 -0.19
C ASP A 269 17.50 15.80 0.48
N LEU A 270 16.78 14.67 0.51
CA LEU A 270 15.41 14.57 0.98
C LEU A 270 15.31 14.90 2.47
N GLN A 271 16.20 14.34 3.28
CA GLN A 271 16.19 14.54 4.72
C GLN A 271 16.47 16.01 5.06
N LYS A 272 17.50 16.59 4.43
CA LYS A 272 17.83 18.01 4.62
C LYS A 272 16.68 18.93 4.19
N TYR A 273 16.01 18.62 3.09
CA TYR A 273 14.89 19.42 2.62
C TYR A 273 13.67 19.27 3.52
N GLN A 274 13.35 18.06 3.98
CA GLN A 274 12.30 17.83 4.98
C GLN A 274 12.56 18.61 6.26
N ASP A 275 13.77 18.54 6.81
CA ASP A 275 14.15 19.26 8.03
C ASP A 275 14.01 20.78 7.86
N ARG A 276 14.43 21.30 6.70
CA ARG A 276 14.25 22.71 6.33
C ARG A 276 12.77 23.12 6.32
N LEU A 277 11.92 22.34 5.64
CA LEU A 277 10.48 22.61 5.57
C LEU A 277 9.83 22.60 6.95
N VAL A 278 10.19 21.62 7.79
CA VAL A 278 9.68 21.51 9.16
C VAL A 278 10.09 22.72 10.00
N GLN A 279 11.38 23.09 9.96
CA GLN A 279 11.94 24.14 10.82
C GLN A 279 11.55 25.54 10.37
N GLU A 280 11.57 25.82 9.06
CA GLU A 280 11.40 27.18 8.53
C GLU A 280 9.94 27.51 8.21
N LEU A 281 9.13 26.52 7.80
CA LEU A 281 7.75 26.75 7.37
C LEU A 281 6.75 26.12 8.32
N LEU A 282 6.75 24.80 8.48
CA LEU A 282 5.71 24.06 9.21
C LEU A 282 5.65 24.44 10.70
N SER A 283 6.76 24.87 11.29
CA SER A 283 6.85 25.34 12.69
C SER A 283 6.18 26.71 12.93
N GLN A 284 5.85 27.46 11.86
CA GLN A 284 5.29 28.80 12.01
C GLN A 284 3.86 28.73 12.59
N PRO A 285 3.48 29.63 13.52
CA PRO A 285 2.16 29.59 14.15
C PRO A 285 0.98 29.63 13.19
N LYS A 286 1.13 30.25 12.01
CA LYS A 286 0.08 30.31 10.97
C LYS A 286 -0.26 28.94 10.36
N TYR A 287 0.61 27.95 10.51
CA TYR A 287 0.43 26.57 10.02
C TYR A 287 0.21 25.55 11.15
N ALA A 288 -0.11 26.01 12.36
CA ALA A 288 -0.56 25.12 13.41
C ALA A 288 -1.76 24.29 12.94
N GLY A 289 -1.69 22.96 13.13
CA GLY A 289 -2.71 22.01 12.67
C GLY A 289 -2.47 21.42 11.27
N VAL A 290 -1.50 21.95 10.50
CA VAL A 290 -1.11 21.37 9.20
C VAL A 290 -0.18 20.17 9.42
N GLN A 291 -0.43 19.08 8.69
CA GLN A 291 0.43 17.91 8.62
C GLN A 291 1.00 17.75 7.21
N MET A 292 2.23 17.22 7.13
CA MET A 292 2.98 17.05 5.90
C MET A 292 3.50 15.61 5.77
N ALA A 293 3.30 14.98 4.61
CA ALA A 293 4.05 13.80 4.20
C ALA A 293 5.01 14.22 3.07
N ILE A 294 6.23 13.69 3.08
CA ILE A 294 7.21 13.94 2.02
C ILE A 294 7.98 12.66 1.72
N SER A 295 7.95 12.21 0.46
CA SER A 295 8.62 10.96 0.07
C SER A 295 8.95 10.92 -1.42
N LYS A 296 9.87 10.03 -1.79
CA LYS A 296 10.14 9.73 -3.21
C LYS A 296 9.11 8.71 -3.71
N VAL A 297 8.40 9.07 -4.77
CA VAL A 297 7.41 8.21 -5.42
C VAL A 297 7.69 8.08 -6.92
N HIS A 298 7.14 7.05 -7.55
CA HIS A 298 7.29 6.81 -8.99
C HIS A 298 6.02 7.20 -9.73
N ARG A 299 6.06 8.29 -10.49
CA ARG A 299 4.92 8.74 -11.30
C ARG A 299 4.93 8.03 -12.65
N ALA A 300 3.83 7.37 -12.99
CA ALA A 300 3.67 6.77 -14.32
C ALA A 300 3.64 7.87 -15.40
N GLN A 301 4.46 7.73 -16.44
CA GLN A 301 4.38 8.57 -17.62
C GLN A 301 3.47 7.91 -18.66
N THR A 302 2.30 8.49 -18.86
CA THR A 302 1.38 8.09 -19.92
C THR A 302 1.73 8.80 -21.21
N PHE A 303 2.11 8.06 -22.26
CA PHE A 303 2.19 8.61 -23.62
C PHE A 303 0.82 8.50 -24.29
N LEU A 304 0.30 9.64 -24.80
CA LEU A 304 -1.03 9.74 -25.44
C LEU A 304 -2.19 9.17 -24.61
N GLY A 305 -2.06 9.14 -23.28
CA GLY A 305 -3.11 8.70 -22.35
C GLY A 305 -3.41 7.20 -22.30
N VAL A 306 -2.67 6.34 -23.03
CA VAL A 306 -3.04 4.92 -23.17
C VAL A 306 -1.89 3.94 -22.85
N LEU A 307 -0.62 4.34 -22.99
CA LEU A 307 0.52 3.44 -22.76
C LEU A 307 1.48 4.03 -21.72
N SER A 308 1.57 3.36 -20.56
CA SER A 308 2.59 3.61 -19.54
C SER A 308 3.93 3.06 -20.02
N ARG A 309 4.86 3.94 -20.39
CA ARG A 309 6.15 3.53 -21.00
C ARG A 309 7.31 3.51 -20.02
N SER A 310 7.24 4.34 -18.99
CA SER A 310 8.26 4.51 -17.95
C SER A 310 7.65 5.18 -16.73
N SER A 311 8.18 4.89 -15.55
CA SER A 311 7.92 5.69 -14.35
C SER A 311 9.11 6.62 -14.10
N THR A 312 8.84 7.86 -13.69
CA THR A 312 9.88 8.80 -13.29
C THR A 312 9.80 9.07 -11.80
N PRO A 313 10.93 9.01 -11.07
CA PRO A 313 10.94 9.35 -9.66
C PRO A 313 10.70 10.86 -9.50
N VAL A 314 9.83 11.20 -8.57
CA VAL A 314 9.55 12.58 -8.14
C VAL A 314 9.50 12.61 -6.62
N ILE A 315 9.72 13.78 -6.02
CA ILE A 315 9.45 13.98 -4.59
C ILE A 315 8.02 14.50 -4.47
N GLN A 316 7.17 13.73 -3.81
CA GLN A 316 5.80 14.11 -3.52
C GLN A 316 5.72 14.67 -2.10
N ILE A 317 5.12 15.84 -1.96
CA ILE A 317 4.75 16.45 -0.68
C ILE A 317 3.23 16.47 -0.62
N VAL A 318 2.65 15.94 0.45
CA VAL A 318 1.21 15.96 0.71
C VAL A 318 0.96 16.81 1.93
N LEU A 319 0.08 17.78 1.83
CA LEU A 319 -0.30 18.69 2.90
C LEU A 319 -1.78 18.53 3.19
N ILE A 320 -2.11 18.29 4.44
CA ILE A 320 -3.49 18.21 4.95
C ILE A 320 -3.60 19.09 6.19
N ASP A 321 -4.77 19.65 6.45
CA ASP A 321 -5.03 20.40 7.67
C ASP A 321 -6.22 19.81 8.44
N ASP A 322 -6.29 20.15 9.73
CA ASP A 322 -7.34 19.71 10.64
C ASP A 322 -8.63 20.54 10.53
N ARG A 323 -8.70 21.47 9.58
CA ARG A 323 -9.87 22.34 9.39
C ARG A 323 -10.98 21.58 8.67
N ALA A 324 -12.22 21.92 9.00
CA ALA A 324 -13.40 21.26 8.45
C ALA A 324 -14.28 22.21 7.63
N GLY A 325 -15.15 21.62 6.80
CA GLY A 325 -16.13 22.35 6.00
C GLY A 325 -15.47 23.26 4.96
N VAL A 326 -15.97 24.49 4.82
CA VAL A 326 -15.49 25.45 3.80
C VAL A 326 -14.04 25.89 3.96
N GLN A 327 -13.43 25.65 5.12
CA GLN A 327 -12.02 25.99 5.40
C GLN A 327 -11.07 24.79 5.26
N ALA A 328 -11.59 23.59 4.98
CA ALA A 328 -10.78 22.39 4.84
C ALA A 328 -9.76 22.56 3.71
N GLY A 329 -8.48 22.30 4.00
CA GLY A 329 -7.38 22.39 3.05
C GLY A 329 -6.83 23.81 2.80
N THR A 330 -7.43 24.86 3.38
CA THR A 330 -7.00 26.25 3.14
C THR A 330 -5.62 26.57 3.72
N ALA A 331 -5.28 26.02 4.89
CA ALA A 331 -3.96 26.23 5.48
C ALA A 331 -2.90 25.39 4.75
N ALA A 332 -3.27 24.19 4.34
CA ALA A 332 -2.45 23.33 3.50
C ALA A 332 -2.14 23.97 2.13
N GLU A 333 -3.13 24.59 1.49
CA GLU A 333 -2.96 25.35 0.24
C GLU A 333 -2.00 26.52 0.42
N GLN A 334 -2.19 27.33 1.47
CA GLN A 334 -1.30 28.47 1.74
C GLN A 334 0.13 28.00 2.03
N LEU A 335 0.32 26.92 2.78
CA LEU A 335 1.65 26.35 3.01
C LEU A 335 2.25 25.85 1.70
N ALA A 336 1.45 25.23 0.82
CA ALA A 336 1.94 24.78 -0.47
C ALA A 336 2.45 25.95 -1.31
N ALA A 337 1.74 27.08 -1.33
CA ALA A 337 2.15 28.32 -2.00
C ALA A 337 3.48 28.84 -1.48
N ASP A 338 3.64 28.93 -0.16
CA ASP A 338 4.88 29.35 0.48
C ASP A 338 6.05 28.37 0.18
N ILE A 339 5.80 27.06 0.09
CA ILE A 339 6.80 26.07 -0.34
C ILE A 339 7.21 26.32 -1.79
N MET A 340 6.26 26.53 -2.70
CA MET A 340 6.57 26.80 -4.11
C MET A 340 7.31 28.12 -4.31
N GLU A 341 7.03 29.13 -3.49
CA GLU A 341 7.82 30.36 -3.45
C GLU A 341 9.24 30.09 -2.95
N ASN A 342 9.42 29.27 -1.91
CA ASN A 342 10.75 28.85 -1.44
C ASN A 342 11.53 28.13 -2.54
N VAL A 343 10.87 27.23 -3.29
CA VAL A 343 11.44 26.51 -4.44
C VAL A 343 11.82 27.49 -5.56
N ALA A 344 10.98 28.47 -5.87
CA ALA A 344 11.30 29.48 -6.89
C ALA A 344 12.53 30.33 -6.53
N GLN A 345 12.71 30.64 -5.24
CA GLN A 345 13.82 31.47 -4.76
C GLN A 345 15.11 30.69 -4.51
N HIS A 346 15.02 29.47 -3.97
CA HIS A 346 16.15 28.70 -3.43
C HIS A 346 16.30 27.31 -4.04
N GLY A 347 15.40 26.89 -4.93
CA GLY A 347 15.31 25.52 -5.44
C GLY A 347 16.59 25.03 -6.11
N GLU A 348 17.25 25.85 -6.94
CA GLU A 348 18.50 25.48 -7.61
C GLU A 348 19.60 25.09 -6.61
N ALA A 349 19.75 25.87 -5.53
CA ALA A 349 20.74 25.59 -4.48
C ALA A 349 20.38 24.36 -3.61
N LEU A 350 19.12 23.93 -3.66
CA LEU A 350 18.61 22.75 -2.95
C LEU A 350 18.56 21.50 -3.86
N GLY A 351 18.98 21.61 -5.13
CA GLY A 351 18.90 20.51 -6.09
C GLY A 351 17.49 20.25 -6.62
N ILE A 352 16.59 21.24 -6.56
CA ILE A 352 15.22 21.16 -7.09
C ILE A 352 15.21 21.83 -8.46
N SER A 353 14.85 21.08 -9.50
CA SER A 353 14.85 21.57 -10.88
C SER A 353 13.52 22.19 -11.28
N SER A 354 12.41 21.65 -10.77
CA SER A 354 11.05 22.07 -11.11
C SER A 354 10.08 21.62 -10.03
N GLY A 355 8.94 22.29 -9.91
CA GLY A 355 7.88 21.90 -8.98
C GLY A 355 6.50 22.17 -9.57
N ARG A 356 5.55 21.29 -9.26
CA ARG A 356 4.15 21.43 -9.65
C ARG A 356 3.25 21.20 -8.45
N MET A 357 2.34 22.14 -8.21
CA MET A 357 1.34 22.05 -7.15
C MET A 357 -0.04 21.70 -7.72
N GLU A 358 -0.80 20.92 -6.97
CA GLU A 358 -2.23 20.67 -7.17
C GLU A 358 -2.96 20.89 -5.82
N VAL A 359 -4.16 21.46 -5.86
CA VAL A 359 -4.94 21.83 -4.67
C VAL A 359 -6.35 21.25 -4.78
N ALA A 360 -6.87 20.71 -3.68
CA ALA A 360 -8.25 20.26 -3.60
C ALA A 360 -9.19 21.47 -3.62
N THR A 361 -10.19 21.50 -4.51
CA THR A 361 -11.09 22.66 -4.57
C THR A 361 -12.10 22.65 -3.43
N GLY A 362 -12.15 23.76 -2.69
CA GLY A 362 -13.25 24.10 -1.78
C GLY A 362 -14.36 24.83 -2.54
N SER A 363 -15.61 24.55 -2.18
CA SER A 363 -16.81 25.21 -2.69
C SER A 363 -16.67 26.73 -2.70
N THR A 364 -16.47 27.32 -3.89
CA THR A 364 -16.48 28.76 -4.19
C THR A 364 -15.52 29.64 -3.35
N ALA A 365 -14.29 29.84 -3.82
CA ALA A 365 -13.65 31.16 -3.97
C ALA A 365 -12.13 31.07 -4.20
N SER A 366 -11.71 30.75 -5.41
CA SER A 366 -10.62 31.49 -6.08
C SER A 366 -10.75 31.25 -7.58
N GLY A 367 -11.21 32.29 -8.27
CA GLY A 367 -11.11 32.33 -9.71
C GLY A 367 -9.64 32.20 -10.09
N GLN A 368 -9.34 31.18 -10.89
CA GLN A 368 -8.37 31.27 -11.97
C GLN A 368 -7.14 32.13 -11.63
N VAL A 369 -6.37 31.72 -10.64
CA VAL A 369 -4.94 32.05 -10.65
C VAL A 369 -4.34 31.10 -11.66
N GLY A 370 -4.44 31.50 -12.93
CA GLY A 370 -3.54 30.99 -13.94
C GLY A 370 -2.14 31.19 -13.40
N SER A 371 -1.44 30.08 -13.16
CA SER A 371 0.00 30.16 -12.97
C SER A 371 0.52 30.97 -14.14
N ASP A 372 1.12 32.12 -13.85
CA ASP A 372 1.96 32.80 -14.81
C ASP A 372 3.08 31.83 -15.15
N SER A 373 2.81 31.06 -16.20
CA SER A 373 3.82 30.40 -16.99
C SER A 373 4.84 31.48 -17.30
N VAL A 374 6.07 31.30 -16.83
CA VAL A 374 7.22 32.05 -17.31
C VAL A 374 7.22 31.92 -18.83
N SER A 375 6.68 32.95 -19.47
CA SER A 375 6.50 33.07 -20.89
C SER A 375 7.87 33.20 -21.54
N ARG A 376 8.50 32.07 -21.87
CA ARG A 376 9.25 32.00 -23.12
C ARG A 376 8.23 31.71 -24.21
N ILE A 377 7.84 32.76 -24.94
CA ILE A 377 7.15 32.67 -26.22
C ILE A 377 8.08 31.91 -27.17
N THR A 378 7.98 30.60 -27.17
CA THR A 378 8.59 29.74 -28.18
C THR A 378 7.69 29.84 -29.41
N ALA A 379 8.26 30.28 -30.52
CA ALA A 379 7.63 30.49 -31.82
C ALA A 379 7.08 29.18 -32.46
N GLY A 380 6.13 28.52 -31.81
CA GLY A 380 5.53 27.25 -32.25
C GLY A 380 4.15 27.38 -32.87
N THR A 381 3.35 28.38 -32.46
CA THR A 381 1.98 28.57 -32.93
C THR A 381 1.91 29.16 -34.35
N VAL A 382 2.87 30.00 -34.72
CA VAL A 382 2.95 30.56 -36.09
C VAL A 382 3.45 29.50 -37.08
N MET A 383 4.38 28.64 -36.68
CA MET A 383 4.88 27.53 -37.51
C MET A 383 3.82 26.45 -37.73
N GLY A 384 3.01 26.12 -36.72
CA GLY A 384 1.90 25.19 -36.87
C GLY A 384 0.87 25.65 -37.91
N LEU A 385 0.46 26.92 -37.84
CA LEU A 385 -0.45 27.53 -38.82
C LEU A 385 0.14 27.57 -40.24
N LEU A 386 1.42 27.91 -40.38
CA LEU A 386 2.12 27.91 -41.67
C LEU A 386 2.21 26.51 -42.29
N PHE A 387 2.54 25.49 -41.50
CA PHE A 387 2.56 24.11 -41.98
C PHE A 387 1.17 23.59 -42.34
N SER A 388 0.14 23.89 -41.55
CA SER A 388 -1.24 23.53 -41.90
C SER A 388 -1.69 24.18 -43.20
N LEU A 389 -1.37 25.47 -43.41
CA LEU A 389 -1.71 26.18 -44.65
C LEU A 389 -0.91 25.67 -45.86
N LEU A 390 0.38 25.35 -45.69
CA LEU A 390 1.19 24.71 -46.73
C LEU A 390 0.67 23.32 -47.10
N PHE A 391 0.24 22.54 -46.10
CA PHE A 391 -0.31 21.21 -46.31
C PHE A 391 -1.66 21.27 -47.04
N LEU A 392 -2.55 22.18 -46.63
CA LEU A 392 -3.81 22.46 -47.32
C LEU A 392 -3.58 22.95 -48.75
N GLY A 393 -2.64 23.88 -48.95
CA GLY A 393 -2.26 24.37 -50.28
C GLY A 393 -1.68 23.27 -51.17
N GLY A 394 -0.85 22.38 -50.61
CA GLY A 394 -0.29 21.22 -51.29
C GLY A 394 -1.37 20.21 -51.72
N ILE A 395 -2.32 19.88 -50.84
CA ILE A 395 -3.44 18.99 -51.16
C ILE A 395 -4.29 19.58 -52.31
N VAL A 396 -4.62 20.87 -52.24
CA VAL A 396 -5.40 21.55 -53.28
C VAL A 396 -4.65 21.61 -54.61
N PHE A 397 -3.33 21.82 -54.58
CA PHE A 397 -2.50 21.82 -55.79
C PHE A 397 -2.44 20.44 -56.46
N ILE A 398 -2.29 19.37 -55.67
CA ILE A 398 -2.25 18.00 -56.19
C ILE A 398 -3.64 17.56 -56.70
N TYR A 399 -4.71 18.01 -56.04
CA TYR A 399 -6.09 17.81 -56.50
C TYR A 399 -6.36 18.51 -57.83
N ARG A 400 -5.96 19.79 -57.98
CA ARG A 400 -6.11 20.55 -59.24
C ARG A 400 -5.27 20.01 -60.39
N LYS A 401 -4.12 19.40 -60.11
CA LYS A 401 -3.31 18.70 -61.12
C LYS A 401 -3.79 17.27 -61.44
N GLY A 402 -4.92 16.84 -60.88
CA GLY A 402 -5.58 15.58 -61.25
C GLY A 402 -4.81 14.31 -60.87
N LYS A 403 -3.84 14.40 -59.94
CA LYS A 403 -3.02 13.26 -59.51
C LYS A 403 -3.49 12.57 -58.23
N LEU A 404 -4.48 13.13 -57.52
CA LEU A 404 -5.16 12.45 -56.41
C LEU A 404 -6.56 12.01 -56.83
N ARG A 405 -6.80 10.70 -56.95
CA ARG A 405 -8.15 10.12 -56.97
C ARG A 405 -8.48 9.66 -55.55
N LEU A 406 -9.34 10.39 -54.85
CA LEU A 406 -9.92 9.94 -53.59
C LEU A 406 -10.91 8.80 -53.87
N PRO A 407 -10.87 7.68 -53.13
CA PRO A 407 -11.92 6.67 -53.23
C PRO A 407 -13.23 7.27 -52.71
N ALA A 408 -14.32 7.04 -53.44
CA ALA A 408 -15.64 7.56 -53.09
C ALA A 408 -16.10 6.99 -51.73
N LEU A 409 -16.12 7.85 -50.71
CA LEU A 409 -16.87 7.61 -49.47
C LEU A 409 -18.36 7.62 -49.81
N ARG A 410 -19.00 6.44 -49.78
CA ARG A 410 -20.45 6.32 -49.77
C ARG A 410 -20.97 6.75 -48.40
N LEU A 411 -21.51 7.96 -48.32
CA LEU A 411 -22.37 8.40 -47.22
C LEU A 411 -23.81 7.90 -47.49
N PRO A 412 -24.46 7.17 -46.55
CA PRO A 412 -25.89 6.94 -46.62
C PRO A 412 -26.64 8.24 -46.30
N ARG A 413 -27.60 8.56 -47.15
CA ARG A 413 -28.47 9.74 -47.05
C ARG A 413 -29.66 9.39 -46.16
N ALA A 414 -29.83 10.08 -45.04
CA ALA A 414 -31.05 10.04 -44.26
C ALA A 414 -31.45 11.47 -43.89
N TRP A 415 -32.27 12.07 -44.74
CA TRP A 415 -33.09 13.23 -44.44
C TRP A 415 -34.48 12.90 -44.95
N ASP A 416 -35.38 12.57 -44.04
CA ASP A 416 -36.70 13.21 -43.98
C ASP A 416 -37.20 13.10 -42.55
N ARG A 417 -37.82 14.20 -42.12
CA ARG A 417 -38.05 14.58 -40.73
C ARG A 417 -39.56 14.51 -40.45
N VAL A 418 -39.88 14.20 -39.19
CA VAL A 418 -41.17 14.42 -38.50
C VAL A 418 -42.26 13.40 -38.84
N GLU A 419 -42.67 12.55 -37.88
CA GLU A 419 -43.83 12.82 -37.01
C GLU A 419 -43.97 11.75 -35.90
N GLU A 420 -44.75 12.12 -34.89
CA GLU A 420 -45.02 11.55 -33.56
C GLU A 420 -45.31 10.03 -33.41
N ALA A 421 -44.75 9.48 -32.31
CA ALA A 421 -45.33 8.57 -31.31
C ALA A 421 -46.06 7.26 -31.69
N ALA A 422 -45.47 6.12 -31.28
CA ALA A 422 -46.15 5.05 -30.53
C ALA A 422 -45.15 4.05 -29.88
N SER A 423 -45.46 3.63 -28.65
CA SER A 423 -44.72 2.69 -27.79
C SER A 423 -44.91 1.19 -28.17
N PRO A 424 -44.13 0.24 -27.61
CA PRO A 424 -43.66 -0.99 -28.28
C PRO A 424 -44.34 -2.30 -27.82
N ALA A 425 -44.14 -3.39 -28.59
CA ALA A 425 -44.22 -4.79 -28.15
C ALA A 425 -43.55 -5.74 -29.19
N PRO A 426 -43.20 -6.99 -28.85
CA PRO A 426 -42.03 -7.37 -28.06
C PRO A 426 -41.06 -8.31 -28.81
N ALA A 427 -39.95 -8.60 -28.13
CA ALA A 427 -38.78 -9.35 -28.57
C ALA A 427 -39.05 -10.76 -29.13
N GLY A 428 -38.31 -11.07 -30.19
CA GLY A 428 -38.07 -12.43 -30.70
C GLY A 428 -36.59 -12.78 -30.55
N ASP A 429 -36.36 -13.65 -29.58
CA ASP A 429 -35.17 -14.43 -29.22
C ASP A 429 -34.28 -14.87 -30.40
N LYS A 430 -32.96 -14.61 -30.34
CA LYS A 430 -31.86 -15.55 -30.67
C LYS A 430 -30.54 -15.13 -30.02
N GLY A 431 -30.19 -15.89 -28.98
CA GLY A 431 -28.87 -16.48 -28.65
C GLY A 431 -27.56 -15.78 -29.07
N PHE A 432 -26.73 -15.55 -28.05
CA PHE A 432 -25.33 -15.11 -28.10
C PHE A 432 -24.41 -16.19 -28.69
N ASP A 433 -23.46 -15.78 -29.53
CA ASP A 433 -22.40 -16.62 -30.11
C ASP A 433 -21.06 -16.26 -29.44
N ASN A 434 -20.36 -17.23 -28.85
CA ASN A 434 -19.15 -17.03 -28.05
C ASN A 434 -17.91 -17.54 -28.80
N PRO A 435 -16.97 -16.66 -29.23
CA PRO A 435 -15.84 -17.04 -30.06
C PRO A 435 -14.56 -17.21 -29.24
N VAL A 436 -14.25 -18.43 -28.82
CA VAL A 436 -12.87 -18.82 -28.48
C VAL A 436 -12.65 -20.21 -29.08
N PHE A 437 -11.48 -20.41 -29.70
CA PHE A 437 -10.99 -21.59 -30.42
C PHE A 437 -11.22 -21.61 -31.94
N ASN A 438 -10.36 -20.86 -32.65
CA ASN A 438 -9.91 -21.23 -33.99
C ASN A 438 -8.39 -21.13 -34.02
N VAL A 439 -7.70 -22.26 -33.80
CA VAL A 439 -6.28 -22.42 -34.16
C VAL A 439 -6.13 -23.78 -34.84
N GLU A 440 -5.65 -23.74 -36.07
CA GLU A 440 -5.41 -24.89 -36.96
C GLU A 440 -4.06 -25.55 -36.61
N PRO A 441 -3.95 -26.90 -36.60
CA PRO A 441 -2.72 -27.58 -36.23
C PRO A 441 -1.78 -27.85 -37.43
N PRO A 442 -0.45 -27.95 -37.21
CA PRO A 442 0.51 -28.34 -38.23
C PRO A 442 0.55 -29.87 -38.40
N GLY A 443 0.67 -30.33 -39.65
CA GLY A 443 0.75 -31.75 -40.00
C GLY A 443 2.06 -32.40 -39.57
N VAL A 444 1.97 -33.59 -38.97
CA VAL A 444 3.09 -34.50 -38.75
C VAL A 444 2.65 -35.94 -39.05
N ASP A 445 3.64 -36.63 -39.63
CA ASP A 445 3.72 -37.93 -40.26
C ASP A 445 3.25 -39.13 -39.40
N LEU A 446 2.85 -40.18 -40.09
CA LEU A 446 2.33 -41.45 -39.56
C LEU A 446 3.44 -42.28 -38.90
N GLY A 447 3.21 -42.69 -37.65
CA GLY A 447 3.99 -43.70 -36.94
C GLY A 447 3.07 -44.54 -36.04
N GLU A 448 2.97 -45.81 -36.39
CA GLU A 448 2.21 -46.89 -35.75
C GLU A 448 2.51 -47.05 -34.24
N GLU A 449 1.47 -47.24 -33.41
CA GLU A 449 1.36 -48.24 -32.32
C GLU A 449 0.17 -47.90 -31.38
N THR A 450 -0.85 -48.76 -31.35
CA THR A 450 -1.91 -48.83 -30.32
C THR A 450 -1.45 -49.69 -29.12
N PRO A 451 -2.15 -49.82 -27.96
CA PRO A 451 -3.38 -49.16 -27.43
C PRO A 451 -3.30 -48.77 -25.92
N LYS A 452 -4.29 -48.02 -25.38
CA LYS A 452 -5.15 -48.38 -24.22
C LYS A 452 -5.95 -47.20 -23.67
N ASP A 453 -7.17 -47.53 -23.22
CA ASP A 453 -8.22 -46.70 -22.63
C ASP A 453 -7.75 -45.59 -21.68
N LEU A 454 -8.31 -44.39 -21.88
CA LEU A 454 -8.46 -43.36 -20.86
C LEU A 454 -9.83 -42.68 -21.04
N GLN A 455 -10.87 -43.35 -20.53
CA GLN A 455 -12.15 -42.70 -20.23
C GLN A 455 -11.93 -41.74 -19.05
N VAL A 456 -12.02 -40.43 -19.31
CA VAL A 456 -12.08 -39.42 -18.25
C VAL A 456 -13.55 -39.16 -17.95
N PHE A 457 -14.04 -39.66 -16.81
CA PHE A 457 -15.35 -39.31 -16.28
C PHE A 457 -15.28 -38.00 -15.48
N TYR A 458 -16.22 -37.10 -15.75
CA TYR A 458 -16.45 -35.90 -14.94
C TYR A 458 -17.39 -36.27 -13.79
N LEU A 459 -16.90 -36.24 -12.55
CA LEU A 459 -17.69 -36.46 -11.34
C LEU A 459 -18.23 -35.13 -10.82
N ASN A 460 -19.56 -35.00 -10.80
CA ASN A 460 -20.27 -33.84 -10.28
C ASN A 460 -20.26 -33.86 -8.74
N PRO A 461 -19.73 -32.84 -8.04
CA PRO A 461 -19.52 -32.85 -6.59
C PRO A 461 -20.79 -32.69 -5.73
N LEU A 462 -21.98 -32.96 -6.29
CA LEU A 462 -23.26 -32.89 -5.59
C LEU A 462 -24.07 -34.20 -5.64
N TYR A 463 -23.41 -35.33 -5.92
CA TYR A 463 -24.06 -36.64 -5.92
C TYR A 463 -23.55 -37.50 -4.75
N ASP A 464 -24.43 -37.77 -3.78
CA ASP A 464 -24.22 -38.72 -2.69
C ASP A 464 -24.75 -40.09 -3.13
N ALA A 465 -23.88 -41.10 -3.16
CA ALA A 465 -24.18 -42.45 -3.64
C ALA A 465 -24.60 -43.43 -2.51
N SER A 466 -25.00 -42.91 -1.34
CA SER A 466 -25.39 -43.74 -0.19
C SER A 466 -26.88 -44.12 -0.12
N GLU A 467 -27.71 -43.74 -1.11
CA GLU A 467 -29.08 -44.25 -1.23
C GLU A 467 -29.24 -45.12 -2.47
N THR A 468 -29.09 -46.44 -2.30
CA THR A 468 -30.02 -47.45 -2.87
C THR A 468 -29.62 -48.86 -2.40
N GLU A 469 -30.42 -49.40 -1.49
CA GLU A 469 -30.53 -50.83 -1.17
C GLU A 469 -31.20 -51.59 -2.33
N THR A 470 -30.68 -52.74 -2.73
CA THR A 470 -31.34 -54.07 -2.61
C THR A 470 -30.45 -55.19 -3.10
#